data_AF-A0A1I8AAP3-F1
#
_entry.id   AF-A0A1I8AAP3-F1
#
_cell.length_a   1.000
_cell.length_b   1.000
_cell.length_c   1.000
_cell.angle_alpha   90.00
_cell.angle_beta   90.00
_cell.angle_gamma   90.00
#
_symmetry.space_group_name_H-M   'P 1'
#
loop_
_entity.id
_entity.type
_entity.pdbx_description
1 polymer ?
#
loop_
_entity_poly.entity_id
_entity_poly.type
_entity_poly.pdbx_seq_one_letter_code
_entity_poly.pdbx_strand_id
1 'polypeptide(L)'
;MREFWVGYSGLTAYPGEQLRLGRQRLRSDDGMWRDTNIEALNWTFDTTLLRANAGVAQRFSEYRTDLTDLAPEDKDRLHVYGDVAAQWTPGHWVGLRAHHTHDDGKLKNPGETLDPLDKTRNGD
;
A
#
# COMPACT_ATOMS: atom_id res chain seq x y z
N MET A 1 -1.85 -14.80 -9.59
CA MET A 1 -1.65 -15.30 -8.20
C MET A 1 -2.27 -14.28 -7.24
N ARG A 2 -3.01 -14.66 -6.19
CA ARG A 2 -3.81 -13.69 -5.41
C ARG A 2 -3.06 -13.05 -4.25
N GLU A 3 -2.31 -13.83 -3.48
CA GLU A 3 -1.53 -13.39 -2.32
C GLU A 3 -0.26 -14.23 -2.23
N PHE A 4 0.87 -13.59 -1.90
CA PHE A 4 2.14 -14.23 -1.55
C PHE A 4 2.87 -13.28 -0.60
N TRP A 5 3.13 -13.69 0.64
CA TRP A 5 3.80 -12.81 1.60
C TRP A 5 4.59 -13.62 2.61
N VAL A 6 5.64 -13.00 3.14
CA VAL A 6 6.41 -13.48 4.28
C VAL A 6 6.15 -12.54 5.44
N GLY A 7 5.83 -13.11 6.60
CA GLY A 7 5.58 -12.38 7.83
C GLY A 7 6.71 -12.62 8.83
N TYR A 8 7.16 -11.57 9.49
CA TYR A 8 8.08 -11.63 10.62
C TYR A 8 7.47 -10.89 11.82
N SER A 9 7.28 -11.58 12.93
CA SER A 9 6.64 -11.07 14.15
C SER A 9 7.59 -11.10 15.35
N GLY A 10 8.90 -10.99 15.09
CA GLY A 10 9.94 -11.09 16.10
C GLY A 10 10.74 -9.79 16.28
N LEU A 11 10.23 -8.64 15.82
CA LEU A 11 10.90 -7.36 16.07
C LEU A 11 10.65 -6.91 17.51
N THR A 12 9.49 -7.24 18.05
CA THR A 12 9.13 -6.97 19.45
C THR A 12 8.52 -8.19 20.13
N ALA A 13 8.40 -8.16 21.46
CA ALA A 13 7.71 -9.20 22.23
C ALA A 13 6.18 -9.10 22.15
N TYR A 14 5.64 -8.12 21.41
CA TYR A 14 4.20 -7.93 21.28
C TYR A 14 3.62 -8.89 20.24
N PRO A 15 2.62 -9.72 20.60
CA PRO A 15 2.06 -10.70 19.68
C PRO A 15 1.25 -10.05 18.55
N GLY A 16 0.79 -8.82 18.71
CA GLY A 16 0.10 -8.04 17.68
C GLY A 16 1.03 -7.24 16.77
N GLU A 17 2.35 -7.38 16.94
CA GLU A 17 3.34 -6.75 16.07
C GLU A 17 3.75 -7.71 14.95
N GLN A 18 3.67 -7.25 13.71
CA GLN A 18 4.05 -8.06 12.55
C GLN A 18 4.48 -7.18 11.38
N LEU A 19 5.63 -7.52 10.80
CA LEU A 19 6.07 -7.01 9.51
C LEU A 19 5.72 -8.02 8.41
N ARG A 20 4.97 -7.60 7.40
CA ARG A 20 4.58 -8.41 6.25
C ARG A 20 5.17 -7.84 4.98
N LEU A 21 5.93 -8.64 4.24
CA LEU A 21 6.50 -8.30 2.94
C LEU A 21 5.92 -9.22 1.86
N GLY A 22 5.30 -8.63 0.84
CA GLY A 22 4.82 -9.34 -0.36
C GLY A 22 3.46 -8.84 -0.85
N ARG A 23 2.86 -9.54 -1.80
CA ARG A 23 1.50 -9.27 -2.26
C ARG A 23 0.51 -9.72 -1.18
N GLN A 24 -0.07 -8.75 -0.51
CA GLN A 24 -0.97 -8.97 0.60
C GLN A 24 -2.24 -8.14 0.43
N ARG A 25 -3.28 -8.52 1.17
CA ARG A 25 -4.49 -7.71 1.27
C ARG A 25 -4.25 -6.56 2.23
N LEU A 26 -4.29 -5.33 1.72
CA LEU A 26 -4.32 -4.13 2.54
C LEU A 26 -5.77 -3.71 2.76
N ARG A 27 -6.22 -3.78 4.01
CA ARG A 27 -7.57 -3.37 4.40
C ARG A 27 -7.50 -2.37 5.55
N SER A 28 -8.19 -1.24 5.40
CA SER A 28 -8.51 -0.33 6.51
C SER A 28 -9.86 -0.70 7.11
N ASP A 29 -10.06 -0.45 8.41
CA ASP A 29 -11.33 -0.74 9.10
C ASP A 29 -12.52 -0.06 8.43
N ASP A 30 -12.35 1.18 7.97
CA ASP A 30 -13.38 1.95 7.27
C ASP A 30 -13.58 1.52 5.80
N GLY A 31 -12.67 0.72 5.24
CA GLY A 31 -12.64 0.34 3.82
C GLY A 31 -12.37 1.49 2.83
N MET A 32 -12.49 2.75 3.25
CA MET A 32 -12.40 3.92 2.37
C MET A 32 -10.99 4.25 1.88
N TRP A 33 -9.94 3.80 2.57
CA TRP A 33 -8.56 4.19 2.28
C TRP A 33 -7.76 3.10 1.57
N ARG A 34 -7.97 1.83 1.97
CA ARG A 34 -7.24 0.68 1.43
C ARG A 34 -8.19 -0.52 1.45
N ASP A 35 -8.50 -1.08 0.28
CA ASP A 35 -9.09 -2.42 0.12
C ASP A 35 -8.62 -3.03 -1.21
N THR A 36 -7.33 -3.31 -1.29
CA THR A 36 -6.74 -3.91 -2.49
C THR A 36 -5.63 -4.91 -2.18
N ASN A 37 -5.37 -5.80 -3.13
CA ASN A 37 -4.27 -6.75 -3.10
C ASN A 37 -3.10 -6.18 -3.91
N ILE A 38 -2.09 -5.69 -3.21
CA ILE A 38 -0.92 -5.03 -3.78
C ILE A 38 0.35 -5.56 -3.12
N GLU A 39 1.46 -5.53 -3.85
CA GLU A 39 2.79 -5.76 -3.28
C GLU A 39 3.10 -4.63 -2.28
N ALA A 40 3.24 -5.01 -1.02
CA ALA A 40 3.46 -4.06 0.06
C ALA A 40 4.44 -4.62 1.09
N LEU A 41 5.23 -3.70 1.66
CA LEU A 41 5.86 -3.87 2.94
C LEU A 41 4.97 -3.18 3.98
N ASN A 42 4.37 -3.95 4.87
CA ASN A 42 3.39 -3.46 5.83
C ASN A 42 3.79 -3.87 7.24
N TRP A 43 4.03 -2.89 8.10
CA TRP A 43 4.26 -3.05 9.53
C TRP A 43 2.97 -2.76 10.29
N THR A 44 2.53 -3.72 11.10
CA THR A 44 1.35 -3.60 11.95
C THR A 44 1.78 -3.73 13.40
N PHE A 45 1.25 -2.86 14.26
CA PHE A 45 1.45 -2.87 15.69
C PHE A 45 0.09 -2.73 16.38
N ASP A 46 -0.45 -3.82 16.88
CA ASP A 46 -1.75 -3.85 17.56
C ASP A 46 -1.57 -4.23 19.04
N THR A 47 -1.97 -3.33 19.92
CA THR A 47 -1.99 -3.54 21.37
C THR A 47 -3.34 -3.13 21.95
N THR A 48 -3.57 -3.38 23.23
CA THR A 48 -4.83 -3.03 23.89
C THR A 48 -5.13 -1.53 23.90
N LEU A 49 -4.10 -0.67 23.93
CA LEU A 49 -4.24 0.78 24.06
C LEU A 49 -3.78 1.56 22.83
N LEU A 50 -2.93 0.97 22.00
CA LEU A 50 -2.32 1.62 20.85
C LEU A 50 -2.38 0.72 19.62
N ARG A 51 -2.83 1.28 18.51
CA ARG A 51 -2.79 0.69 17.18
C ARG A 51 -1.95 1.58 16.30
N ALA A 52 -1.00 1.00 15.59
CA ALA A 52 -0.25 1.70 14.58
C ALA A 52 -0.04 0.80 13.36
N ASN A 53 -0.06 1.41 12.19
CA ASN A 53 0.29 0.75 10.95
C ASN A 53 1.16 1.70 10.14
N ALA A 54 2.21 1.17 9.52
CA ALA A 54 3.00 1.91 8.56
C ALA A 54 3.37 0.97 7.43
N GLY A 55 3.29 1.45 6.20
CA GLY A 55 3.67 0.63 5.09
C GLY A 55 3.93 1.42 3.83
N VAL A 56 4.59 0.73 2.92
CA VAL A 56 4.84 1.19 1.57
C VAL A 56 4.32 0.12 0.62
N ALA A 57 3.58 0.54 -0.39
CA ALA A 57 3.06 -0.34 -1.42
C ALA A 57 3.37 0.23 -2.78
N GLN A 58 3.73 -0.65 -3.71
CA GLN A 58 3.98 -0.29 -5.09
C GLN A 58 3.55 -1.47 -5.96
N ARG A 59 2.77 -1.20 -7.00
CA ARG A 59 2.32 -2.24 -7.93
C ARG A 59 3.42 -2.46 -8.97
N PHE A 60 4.16 -3.56 -8.86
CA PHE A 60 5.26 -3.87 -9.77
C PHE A 60 4.83 -4.71 -10.99
N SER A 61 3.80 -5.56 -10.85
CA SER A 61 3.26 -6.38 -11.94
C SER A 61 1.78 -6.72 -11.68
N GLU A 62 0.99 -6.92 -12.74
CA GLU A 62 -0.38 -7.42 -12.61
C GLU A 62 -0.45 -8.93 -12.32
N TYR A 63 0.64 -9.68 -12.50
CA TYR A 63 0.72 -11.13 -12.24
C TYR A 63 -0.47 -11.93 -12.79
N ARG A 64 -0.93 -11.53 -13.98
CA ARG A 64 -1.99 -12.14 -14.77
C ARG A 64 -1.39 -12.66 -16.08
N THR A 65 -1.77 -13.86 -16.49
CA THR A 65 -1.28 -14.49 -17.73
C THR A 65 -1.84 -13.87 -19.01
N ASP A 66 -2.88 -13.04 -18.89
CA ASP A 66 -3.58 -12.38 -19.99
C ASP A 66 -3.25 -10.88 -20.14
N LEU A 67 -2.53 -10.29 -19.19
CA LEU A 67 -2.14 -8.88 -19.19
C LEU A 67 -0.64 -8.79 -18.92
N THR A 68 0.14 -8.57 -19.99
CA THR A 68 1.61 -8.45 -19.94
C THR A 68 2.09 -7.12 -19.40
N ASP A 69 1.25 -6.08 -19.43
CA ASP A 69 1.62 -4.71 -19.08
C ASP A 69 0.66 -4.11 -18.04
N LEU A 70 1.23 -3.35 -17.09
CA LEU A 70 0.44 -2.59 -16.12
C LEU A 70 -0.38 -1.50 -16.80
N ALA A 71 -1.55 -1.19 -16.25
CA ALA A 71 -2.27 0.03 -16.59
C ALA A 71 -1.34 1.26 -16.40
N PRO A 72 -1.28 2.21 -17.35
CA PRO A 72 -0.38 3.36 -17.30
C PRO A 72 -0.55 4.24 -16.05
N GLU A 73 -1.71 4.18 -15.41
CA GLU A 73 -2.03 4.91 -14.17
C GLU A 73 -1.38 4.30 -12.92
N ASP A 74 -1.10 2.99 -12.91
CA ASP A 74 -0.51 2.27 -11.77
C ASP A 74 1.01 2.06 -11.90
N LYS A 75 1.56 2.38 -13.07
CA LYS A 75 3.00 2.29 -13.34
C LYS A 75 3.74 3.39 -12.59
N ASP A 76 4.75 3.00 -11.81
CA ASP A 76 5.64 3.87 -11.03
C ASP A 76 4.97 4.71 -9.93
N ARG A 77 3.84 4.24 -9.41
CA ARG A 77 3.13 4.88 -8.29
C ARG A 77 3.50 4.25 -6.95
N LEU A 78 4.23 4.99 -6.13
CA LEU A 78 4.60 4.61 -4.78
C LEU A 78 3.54 5.14 -3.80
N HIS A 79 2.93 4.24 -3.04
CA HIS A 79 2.01 4.57 -1.95
C HIS A 79 2.75 4.43 -0.62
N VAL A 80 2.94 5.53 0.08
CA VAL A 80 3.47 5.56 1.45
C VAL A 80 2.34 5.90 2.38
N TYR A 81 2.12 5.08 3.40
CA TYR A 81 0.98 5.24 4.26
C TYR A 81 1.28 4.92 5.71
N GLY A 82 0.55 5.55 6.61
CA GLY A 82 0.64 5.25 8.03
C GLY A 82 -0.57 5.73 8.81
N ASP A 83 -0.83 5.08 9.92
CA ASP A 83 -1.86 5.44 10.87
C ASP A 83 -1.42 5.10 12.29
N VAL A 84 -1.93 5.90 13.22
CA VAL A 84 -1.73 5.70 14.66
C VAL A 84 -3.03 6.08 15.37
N ALA A 85 -3.51 5.21 16.24
CA ALA A 85 -4.70 5.40 17.02
C ALA A 85 -4.47 4.93 18.46
N ALA A 86 -4.98 5.69 19.42
CA ALA A 86 -4.94 5.36 20.83
C ALA A 86 -6.35 5.27 21.40
N GLN A 87 -6.54 4.35 22.34
CA GLN A 87 -7.79 4.22 23.08
C GLN A 87 -7.83 5.24 24.22
N TRP A 88 -8.65 6.28 24.09
CA TRP A 88 -8.77 7.35 25.08
C TRP A 88 -9.82 7.02 26.16
N THR A 89 -10.88 6.30 25.79
CA THR A 89 -11.84 5.70 26.73
C THR A 89 -12.17 4.27 26.29
N PRO A 90 -12.64 3.39 27.20
CA PRO A 90 -12.95 1.99 26.85
C PRO A 90 -13.92 1.91 25.66
N GLY A 91 -13.46 1.27 24.57
CA GLY A 91 -14.22 1.15 23.33
C GLY A 91 -14.13 2.34 22.36
N HIS A 92 -13.53 3.47 22.76
CA HIS A 92 -13.37 4.64 21.89
C HIS A 92 -11.92 4.89 21.54
N TRP A 93 -11.66 5.02 20.25
CA TRP A 93 -10.34 5.24 19.69
C TRP A 93 -10.28 6.61 19.01
N VAL A 94 -9.15 7.28 19.17
CA VAL A 94 -8.84 8.51 18.45
C VAL A 94 -7.49 8.32 17.76
N GLY A 95 -7.40 8.74 16.50
CA GLY A 95 -6.20 8.50 15.72
C GLY A 95 -6.05 9.45 14.54
N LEU A 96 -4.86 9.38 13.95
CA LEU A 96 -4.48 10.11 12.77
C LEU A 96 -4.05 9.11 11.70
N ARG A 97 -4.36 9.43 10.45
CA ARG A 97 -3.99 8.64 9.28
C ARG A 97 -3.40 9.59 8.24
N ALA A 98 -2.30 9.16 7.65
CA ALA A 98 -1.65 9.84 6.52
C ALA A 98 -1.49 8.85 5.37
N HIS A 99 -1.73 9.34 4.16
CA HIS A 99 -1.45 8.62 2.93
C HIS A 99 -0.83 9.61 1.96
N HIS A 100 0.33 9.26 1.45
CA HIS A 100 1.04 10.00 0.44
C HIS A 100 1.22 9.08 -0.77
N THR A 101 0.91 9.60 -1.94
CA THR A 101 1.11 8.90 -3.20
C THR A 101 2.09 9.73 -4.00
N HIS A 102 3.19 9.12 -4.43
CA HIS A 102 4.19 9.77 -5.28
C HIS A 102 4.22 9.05 -6.62
N ASP A 103 4.07 9.79 -7.70
CA ASP A 103 4.05 9.28 -9.07
C ASP A 103 5.26 9.81 -9.84
N ASP A 104 6.30 8.98 -9.98
CA ASP A 104 7.54 9.31 -10.70
C ASP A 104 7.50 8.91 -12.18
N GLY A 105 6.30 8.63 -12.72
CA GLY A 105 6.14 8.27 -14.13
C GLY A 105 6.69 9.34 -15.07
N LYS A 106 7.69 9.01 -15.89
CA LYS A 106 8.18 9.93 -16.93
C LYS A 106 7.16 10.03 -18.05
N LEU A 107 6.62 11.24 -18.27
CA LEU A 107 5.85 11.56 -19.46
C LEU A 107 6.80 11.52 -20.68
N LYS A 108 6.37 10.90 -21.78
CA LYS A 108 7.11 10.96 -23.05
C LYS A 108 7.18 12.40 -23.57
N ASN A 109 8.30 12.76 -24.17
CA ASN A 109 8.52 14.12 -24.69
C ASN A 109 7.63 14.41 -25.92
N PRO A 110 7.29 15.69 -26.20
CA PRO A 110 6.51 16.04 -27.38
C PRO A 110 7.22 15.57 -28.67
N GLY A 111 6.60 14.60 -29.37
CA GLY A 111 7.11 14.07 -30.65
C GLY A 111 7.45 12.57 -30.67
N GLU A 112 7.38 11.86 -29.54
CA GLU A 112 7.52 10.39 -29.53
C GLU A 112 6.21 9.68 -29.85
N THR A 113 6.30 8.52 -30.52
CA THR A 113 5.16 7.63 -30.77
C THR A 113 4.58 7.14 -29.44
N LEU A 114 3.31 7.45 -29.23
CA LEU A 114 2.51 6.99 -28.09
C LEU A 114 2.01 5.57 -28.38
N ASP A 115 2.40 4.62 -27.56
CA ASP A 115 1.81 3.29 -27.47
C ASP A 115 0.54 3.39 -26.59
N PRO A 116 -0.56 2.66 -26.84
CA PRO A 116 -1.73 2.61 -25.94
C PRO A 116 -1.43 2.31 -24.46
N LEU A 117 -0.24 1.80 -24.14
CA LEU A 117 0.22 1.53 -22.76
C LEU A 117 1.09 2.65 -22.17
N ASP A 118 1.34 3.73 -22.92
CA ASP A 118 2.14 4.85 -22.45
C ASP A 118 1.35 5.79 -21.55
N LYS A 119 2.05 6.28 -20.52
CA LYS A 119 1.50 7.21 -19.53
C LYS A 119 1.37 8.60 -20.13
N THR A 120 0.13 9.08 -20.20
CA THR A 120 -0.22 10.40 -20.77
C THR A 120 -0.48 11.46 -19.70
N ARG A 121 -0.54 11.07 -18.42
CA ARG A 121 -0.83 11.97 -17.30
C ARG A 121 -0.22 11.46 -15.99
N ASN A 122 0.38 12.35 -15.21
CA ASN A 122 0.73 12.10 -13.81
C ASN A 122 -0.38 12.65 -12.92
N GLY A 123 -0.68 11.95 -11.82
CA GLY A 123 -1.62 12.42 -10.80
C GLY A 123 -0.85 13.09 -9.66
N ASP A 124 -1.26 14.30 -9.29
CA ASP A 124 -0.89 14.97 -8.03
C ASP A 124 -1.76 14.45 -6.86
#